data_AF-A0A316NAB2-F1
#
_entry.id   AF-A0A316NAB2-F1
#
_cell.length_a   1.000
_cell.length_b   1.000
_cell.length_c   1.000
_cell.angle_alpha   90.00
_cell.angle_beta   90.00
_cell.angle_gamma   90.00
#
_symmetry.space_group_name_H-M   'P 1'
#
loop_
_entity.id
_entity.type
_entity.pdbx_description
1 polymer ?
#
loop_
_entity_poly.entity_id
_entity_poly.type
_entity_poly.pdbx_seq_one_letter_code
_entity_poly.pdbx_strand_id
1 'polypeptide(L)'
;MQGAVYQEIVRQNTGEKLPFYLAAVTKEETIGIDIVHISQSMLDFSLERFANSVEMYDAIKKGIVGPERCGTCDFIKKQKCLQN
;
A
#
# COMPACT_ATOMS: atom_id res chain seq x y z
N MET A 1 -5.18 1.40 1.86
CA MET A 1 -4.41 0.14 1.91
C MET A 1 -3.71 -0.09 3.25
N GLN A 2 -2.73 0.73 3.67
CA GLN A 2 -1.95 0.46 4.90
C GLN A 2 -2.81 0.16 6.13
N GLY A 3 -3.75 1.05 6.49
CA GLY A 3 -4.60 0.85 7.67
C GLY A 3 -5.41 -0.44 7.63
N ALA A 4 -5.81 -0.90 6.45
CA ALA A 4 -6.58 -2.14 6.28
C ALA A 4 -5.75 -3.38 6.61
N VAL A 5 -4.50 -3.43 6.13
CA VAL A 5 -3.58 -4.53 6.44
C VAL A 5 -3.21 -4.53 7.92
N TYR A 6 -2.93 -3.36 8.50
CA TYR A 6 -2.62 -3.25 9.94
C TYR A 6 -3.79 -3.72 10.82
N GLN A 7 -5.01 -3.24 10.52
CA GLN A 7 -6.21 -3.66 11.25
C GLN A 7 -6.43 -5.17 11.15
N GLU A 8 -6.24 -5.77 9.97
CA GLU A 8 -6.42 -7.21 9.79
C GLU A 8 -5.40 -8.03 10.56
N ILE A 9 -4.13 -7.61 10.59
CA ILE A 9 -3.11 -8.30 11.39
C ILE A 9 -3.42 -8.20 12.88
N VAL A 10 -3.87 -7.04 13.38
CA VAL A 10 -4.32 -6.91 14.78
C VAL A 10 -5.47 -7.90 15.05
N ARG A 11 -6.50 -7.91 14.19
CA ARG A 11 -7.64 -8.82 14.32
C ARG A 11 -7.24 -10.29 14.36
N GLN A 12 -6.26 -10.71 13.54
CA GLN A 12 -5.76 -12.10 13.55
C GLN A 12 -5.03 -12.47 14.84
N ASN A 13 -4.35 -11.51 15.48
CA ASN A 13 -3.57 -11.76 16.69
C ASN A 13 -4.38 -11.59 17.98
N THR A 14 -5.38 -10.71 17.99
CA THR A 14 -6.12 -10.34 19.20
C THR A 14 -7.60 -10.70 19.16
N GLY A 15 -8.16 -10.97 17.97
CA GLY A 15 -9.60 -11.12 17.74
C GLY A 15 -10.34 -9.78 17.53
N GLU A 16 -9.70 -8.65 17.81
CA GLU A 16 -10.34 -7.33 17.86
C GLU A 16 -10.14 -6.55 16.55
N LYS A 17 -11.23 -5.93 16.06
CA LYS A 17 -11.19 -5.06 14.88
C LYS A 17 -11.21 -3.58 15.31
N LEU A 18 -10.03 -3.05 15.63
CA LEU A 18 -9.87 -1.69 16.15
C LEU A 18 -10.02 -0.61 15.07
N PRO A 19 -10.56 0.59 15.38
CA PRO A 19 -10.62 1.71 14.44
C PRO A 19 -9.23 2.21 14.04
N PHE A 20 -9.10 2.82 12.86
CA PHE A 20 -7.83 3.33 12.34
C PHE A 20 -7.86 4.85 12.12
N TYR A 21 -6.84 5.53 12.63
CA TYR A 21 -6.71 6.99 12.53
C TYR A 21 -5.36 7.37 11.94
N LEU A 22 -5.34 8.46 11.18
CA LEU A 22 -4.14 9.12 10.71
C LEU A 22 -3.93 10.40 11.51
N ALA A 23 -2.82 10.47 12.24
CA ALA A 23 -2.33 11.74 12.79
C ALA A 23 -1.54 12.46 11.69
N ALA A 24 -2.12 13.51 11.12
CA ALA A 24 -1.55 14.24 9.99
C ALA A 24 -1.03 15.62 10.41
N VAL A 25 0.10 16.01 9.84
CA VAL A 25 0.72 17.33 10.02
C VAL A 25 1.17 17.86 8.65
N THR A 26 0.77 19.07 8.28
CA THR A 26 1.21 19.71 7.02
C THR A 26 2.57 20.40 7.18
N LYS A 27 3.31 20.58 6.08
CA LYS A 27 4.67 21.15 6.07
C LYS A 27 4.71 22.62 5.66
N GLU A 28 3.58 23.30 5.73
CA GLU A 28 3.46 24.73 5.41
C GLU A 28 4.03 25.58 6.57
N GLU A 29 4.29 26.86 6.31
CA GLU A 29 4.84 27.78 7.33
C GLU A 29 3.94 27.87 8.57
N THR A 30 2.62 27.94 8.36
CA THR A 30 1.64 27.72 9.42
C THR A 30 1.18 26.26 9.38
N ILE A 31 1.53 25.51 10.42
CA ILE A 31 1.32 24.07 10.48
C ILE A 31 -0.17 23.74 10.71
N GLY A 32 -0.74 22.90 9.86
CA GLY A 32 -2.02 22.23 10.11
C GLY A 32 -1.81 20.88 10.83
N ILE A 33 -2.60 20.61 11.88
CA ILE A 33 -2.58 19.36 12.65
C ILE A 33 -4.00 18.81 12.70
N ASP A 34 -4.18 17.53 12.37
CA ASP A 34 -5.50 16.87 12.42
C ASP A 34 -5.39 15.37 12.73
N ILE A 35 -6.47 14.81 13.30
CA ILE A 35 -6.67 13.38 13.51
C ILE A 35 -7.79 12.91 12.58
N VAL A 36 -7.42 12.24 11.49
CA VAL A 36 -8.37 11.80 10.47
C VAL A 36 -8.79 10.35 10.75
N HIS A 37 -10.08 10.13 11.02
CA HIS A 37 -10.65 8.79 11.12
C HIS A 37 -10.85 8.18 9.73
N ILE A 38 -10.29 7.00 9.49
CA ILE A 38 -10.53 6.26 8.25
C ILE A 38 -11.70 5.31 8.45
N SER A 39 -12.76 5.49 7.65
CA SER A 39 -13.98 4.69 7.81
C SER A 39 -13.75 3.21 7.54
N GLN A 40 -14.51 2.36 8.23
CA GLN A 40 -14.40 0.91 8.09
C GLN A 40 -14.65 0.44 6.65
N SER A 41 -15.60 1.06 5.94
CA SER A 41 -15.91 0.71 4.55
C SER A 41 -14.72 0.96 3.60
N MET A 42 -13.92 2.02 3.83
CA MET A 42 -12.70 2.28 3.06
C MET A 42 -11.59 1.27 3.35
N LEU A 43 -11.50 0.81 4.61
CA LEU A 43 -10.55 -0.23 5.01
C LEU A 43 -10.93 -1.57 4.39
N ASP A 44 -12.20 -1.96 4.46
CA ASP A 44 -12.68 -3.23 3.91
C ASP A 44 -12.48 -3.30 2.40
N PHE A 45 -12.88 -2.25 1.66
CA PHE A 45 -12.62 -2.14 0.22
C PHE A 45 -11.13 -2.21 -0.11
N SER A 46 -10.27 -1.56 0.70
CA SER A 46 -8.82 -1.62 0.50
C SER A 46 -8.25 -3.02 0.73
N LEU A 47 -8.78 -3.76 1.72
CA LEU A 47 -8.32 -5.12 2.04
C LEU A 47 -8.69 -6.10 0.93
N GLU A 48 -9.90 -5.99 0.38
CA GLU A 48 -10.35 -6.79 -0.76
C GLU A 48 -9.44 -6.59 -1.98
N ARG A 49 -9.16 -5.33 -2.33
CA ARG A 49 -8.23 -5.04 -3.44
C ARG A 49 -6.83 -5.59 -3.20
N PHE A 50 -6.35 -5.52 -1.96
CA PHE A 50 -5.06 -6.09 -1.58
C PHE A 50 -5.07 -7.61 -1.78
N ALA A 51 -6.07 -8.32 -1.24
CA ALA A 51 -6.20 -9.77 -1.39
C ALA A 51 -6.18 -10.21 -2.85
N ASN A 52 -6.92 -9.51 -3.73
CA ASN A 52 -6.95 -9.80 -5.17
C ASN A 52 -5.61 -9.58 -5.89
N SER A 53 -4.67 -8.84 -5.29
CA SER A 53 -3.36 -8.53 -5.90
C SER A 53 -2.23 -9.41 -5.35
N VAL A 54 -2.41 -9.99 -4.16
CA VAL A 54 -1.35 -10.73 -3.44
C VAL A 54 -0.86 -11.95 -4.22
N GLU A 55 -1.75 -12.72 -4.84
CA GLU A 55 -1.38 -13.92 -5.60
C GLU A 55 -0.46 -13.60 -6.78
N MET A 56 -0.77 -12.53 -7.53
CA MET A 56 0.06 -12.07 -8.63
C MET A 56 1.45 -11.63 -8.11
N TYR A 57 1.51 -10.88 -7.02
CA TYR A 57 2.79 -10.45 -6.45
C TYR A 57 3.63 -11.62 -5.94
N ASP A 58 3.01 -12.65 -5.37
CA ASP A 58 3.70 -13.88 -4.94
C ASP A 58 4.26 -14.66 -6.14
N ALA A 59 3.47 -14.81 -7.22
CA ALA A 59 3.91 -15.46 -8.46
C ALA A 59 5.09 -14.72 -9.11
N ILE A 60 5.09 -13.39 -9.09
CA ILE A 60 6.21 -12.56 -9.57
C ILE A 60 7.46 -12.79 -8.72
N LYS A 61 7.33 -12.77 -7.40
CA LYS A 61 8.46 -13.01 -6.48
C LYS A 61 9.05 -14.42 -6.62
N LYS A 62 8.22 -15.41 -6.92
CA LYS A 62 8.63 -16.79 -7.19
C LYS A 62 9.20 -17.00 -8.61
N GLY A 63 9.14 -16.00 -9.48
CA GLY A 63 9.60 -16.09 -10.86
C GLY A 63 8.69 -16.91 -11.79
N ILE A 64 7.46 -17.21 -11.37
CA ILE A 64 6.47 -17.95 -12.17
C ILE A 64 5.96 -17.07 -13.31
N VAL A 65 5.73 -15.79 -13.02
CA VAL A 65 5.34 -14.76 -13.99
C VAL A 65 6.35 -13.61 -13.93
N GLY A 66 6.73 -13.06 -15.08
CA GLY A 66 7.63 -11.92 -15.13
C GLY A 66 6.94 -10.61 -14.71
N PRO A 67 7.65 -9.67 -14.05
CA PRO A 67 7.08 -8.37 -13.70
C PRO A 67 6.90 -7.51 -14.95
N GLU A 68 5.80 -6.74 -14.98
CA GLU A 68 5.62 -5.69 -15.97
C GLU A 68 6.52 -4.48 -15.64
N ARG A 69 7.16 -3.92 -16.68
CA ARG A 69 7.99 -2.72 -16.53
C ARG A 69 7.14 -1.47 -16.68
N CYS A 70 7.18 -0.58 -15.70
CA CYS A 70 6.39 0.67 -15.74
C CYS A 70 6.83 1.69 -16.80
N GLY A 71 8.00 1.51 -17.43
CA GLY A 71 8.51 2.35 -18.53
C GLY A 71 8.97 3.77 -18.15
N THR A 72 8.62 4.26 -16.95
CA THR A 72 8.71 5.68 -16.59
C THR A 72 9.54 5.98 -15.35
N CYS A 73 9.78 5.01 -14.46
CA CYS A 73 10.51 5.24 -13.22
C CYS A 73 12.03 5.31 -13.43
N ASP A 74 12.73 5.95 -12.49
CA ASP A 74 14.19 6.14 -12.58
C ASP A 74 14.97 4.82 -12.56
N PHE A 75 14.41 3.76 -11.97
CA PHE A 75 15.00 2.42 -12.06
C PHE A 75 15.07 1.95 -13.52
N ILE A 76 13.98 2.10 -14.29
CA ILE A 76 13.98 1.74 -15.72
C ILE A 76 14.88 2.67 -16.52
N LYS A 77 14.90 3.98 -16.23
CA LYS A 77 15.79 4.95 -16.92
C LYS A 77 17.27 4.56 -16.76
N LYS A 78 17.69 4.13 -15.57
CA LYS A 78 19.06 3.67 -15.30
C LYS A 78 19.42 2.37 -16.02
N GLN A 79 18.44 1.53 -16.33
CA GLN A 79 18.62 0.27 -17.05
C GLN A 79 18.53 0.41 -18.58
N LYS A 80 18.18 1.59 -19.11
CA LYS A 80 18.28 1.86 -20.55
C LYS A 80 19.77 1.94 -20.92
N CYS A 81 20.38 0.80 -21.20
CA CYS A 81 21.59 0.76 -22.00
C CYS A 81 21.27 1.41 -23.35
N LEU A 82 22.02 2.45 -23.72
CA LEU A 82 22.02 2.96 -25.08
C LEU A 82 22.43 1.79 -25.97
N GLN A 83 21.51 1.25 -26.77
CA GLN A 83 21.89 0.34 -27.85
C GLN A 83 22.45 1.20 -28.97
N ASN A 84 23.73 0.98 -29.29
CA ASN A 84 24.39 1.54 -30.47
C ASN A 84 23.76 0.99 -31.75
#